data_AF-A0A8S3ASA0-F1
#
_entry.id   AF-A0A8S3ASA0-F1
#
_cell.length_a   1.000
_cell.length_b   1.000
_cell.length_c   1.000
_cell.angle_alpha   90.00
_cell.angle_beta   90.00
_cell.angle_gamma   90.00
#
_symmetry.space_group_name_H-M   'P 1'
#
loop_
_entity.id
_entity.type
_entity.pdbx_description
1 polymer ?
#
loop_
_entity_poly.entity_id
_entity_poly.type
_entity_poly.pdbx_seq_one_letter_code
_entity_poly.pdbx_strand_id
1 'polypeptide(L)'
;MLKSLSPITRADIHQWFYTNEIPYGTFRSSNGQIYSWFHGIITRAYTEQLLSSKPVGTYLVRVSEKMYGYVLSYLASDHCRHLLIEVTQQEHSYRFLGGAKNELFEQLSQLIEKYTNTPIRSNSTDVLRFPCGQIDSERTDYTDLFVDNSENDKLYEYLCMSLDSTASSLQSTTHL
;
A
#
# COMPACT_ATOMS: atom_id res chain seq x y z
N MET A 1 10.15 22.43 26.22
CA MET A 1 10.91 22.48 24.95
C MET A 1 10.06 21.89 23.86
N LEU A 2 9.66 22.68 22.86
CA LEU A 2 9.08 22.14 21.63
C LEU A 2 10.22 21.43 20.89
N LYS A 3 10.20 20.09 20.84
CA LYS A 3 11.08 19.36 19.92
C LYS A 3 10.77 19.88 18.52
N SER A 4 11.73 20.57 17.91
CA SER A 4 11.73 20.81 16.47
C SER A 4 11.57 19.45 15.80
N LEU A 5 10.38 19.16 15.28
CA LEU A 5 10.13 17.95 14.49
C LEU A 5 10.91 18.15 13.19
N SER A 6 12.06 17.49 13.09
CA SER A 6 12.78 17.37 11.83
C SER A 6 11.81 16.87 10.74
N PRO A 7 11.91 17.36 9.50
CA PRO A 7 11.12 16.84 8.39
C PRO A 7 11.32 15.33 8.28
N ILE A 8 10.24 14.57 8.08
CA ILE A 8 10.30 13.13 7.84
C ILE A 8 11.05 12.90 6.52
N THR A 9 12.08 12.07 6.56
CA THR A 9 12.89 11.71 5.39
C THR A 9 12.39 10.42 4.73
N ARG A 10 12.84 10.13 3.50
CA ARG A 10 12.54 8.85 2.83
C ARG A 10 13.06 7.65 3.63
N ALA A 11 14.22 7.79 4.29
CA ALA A 11 14.78 6.74 5.15
C ALA A 11 13.89 6.48 6.37
N ASP A 12 13.31 7.52 6.98
CA ASP A 12 12.36 7.37 8.09
C ASP A 12 11.10 6.63 7.64
N ILE A 13 10.58 6.93 6.45
CA ILE A 13 9.43 6.23 5.86
C ILE A 13 9.75 4.76 5.60
N HIS A 14 10.94 4.48 5.03
CA HIS A 14 11.39 3.11 4.78
C HIS A 14 11.51 2.31 6.09
N GLN A 15 12.15 2.91 7.10
CA GLN A 15 12.30 2.30 8.41
C GLN A 15 10.94 2.03 9.05
N TRP A 16 10.02 3.01 9.05
CA TRP A 16 8.67 2.84 9.56
C TRP A 16 7.93 1.71 8.86
N PHE A 17 7.96 1.65 7.53
CA PHE A 17 7.29 0.58 6.78
C PHE A 17 7.86 -0.79 7.18
N TYR A 18 9.19 -0.90 7.27
CA TYR A 18 9.85 -2.12 7.67
C TYR A 18 9.46 -2.58 9.07
N THR A 19 9.44 -1.68 10.05
CA THR A 19 9.17 -2.05 11.45
C THR A 19 7.69 -2.22 11.77
N ASN A 20 6.82 -1.46 11.10
CA ASN A 20 5.42 -1.36 11.47
C ASN A 20 4.48 -2.08 10.51
N GLU A 21 4.81 -2.21 9.23
CA GLU A 21 3.86 -2.71 8.23
C GLU A 21 4.25 -4.08 7.68
N ILE A 22 5.55 -4.41 7.58
CA ILE A 22 6.02 -5.75 7.18
C ILE A 22 5.42 -6.88 8.04
N PRO A 23 5.38 -6.78 9.39
CA PRO A 23 4.85 -7.85 10.22
C PRO A 23 3.36 -8.14 9.97
N TYR A 24 2.61 -7.13 9.51
CA TYR A 24 1.16 -7.23 9.24
C TYR A 24 0.85 -7.57 7.79
N GLY A 25 1.84 -7.61 6.90
CA GLY A 25 1.67 -8.08 5.52
C GLY A 25 0.71 -7.25 4.67
N THR A 26 0.59 -5.96 4.96
CA THR A 26 -0.45 -5.03 4.44
C THR A 26 -0.51 -4.91 2.92
N PHE A 27 0.61 -5.18 2.27
CA PHE A 27 0.84 -5.03 0.83
C PHE A 27 0.60 -6.32 0.05
N ARG A 28 0.29 -7.44 0.72
CA ARG A 28 0.10 -8.75 0.09
C ARG A 28 -1.17 -9.44 0.56
N SER A 29 -1.67 -10.36 -0.25
CA SER A 29 -2.78 -11.23 0.14
C SER A 29 -2.30 -12.41 0.99
N SER A 30 -3.24 -13.21 1.49
CA SER A 30 -2.95 -14.39 2.30
C SER A 30 -2.11 -15.44 1.57
N ASN A 31 -2.10 -15.44 0.23
CA ASN A 31 -1.27 -16.33 -0.57
C ASN A 31 0.14 -15.79 -0.86
N GLY A 32 0.49 -14.62 -0.30
CA GLY A 32 1.80 -14.00 -0.49
C GLY A 32 1.90 -13.08 -1.71
N GLN A 33 0.91 -13.04 -2.59
CA GLN A 33 0.93 -12.16 -3.76
C GLN A 33 0.74 -10.70 -3.36
N ILE A 34 1.63 -9.83 -3.84
CA ILE A 34 1.52 -8.38 -3.67
C ILE A 34 0.28 -7.89 -4.41
N TYR A 35 -0.51 -7.02 -3.76
CA TYR A 35 -1.68 -6.45 -4.39
C TYR A 35 -1.28 -5.61 -5.60
N SER A 36 -1.98 -5.79 -6.72
CA SER A 36 -1.69 -5.06 -7.96
C SER A 36 -1.77 -3.54 -7.79
N TRP A 37 -2.67 -3.06 -6.92
CA TRP A 37 -2.84 -1.64 -6.59
C TRP A 37 -1.76 -1.07 -5.67
N PHE A 38 -0.79 -1.85 -5.17
CA PHE A 38 0.24 -1.37 -4.25
C PHE A 38 1.51 -0.95 -4.99
N HIS A 39 1.97 0.29 -4.77
CA HIS A 39 3.10 0.90 -5.50
C HIS A 39 4.27 1.36 -4.62
N GLY A 40 4.29 1.00 -3.33
CA GLY A 40 5.37 1.44 -2.43
C GLY A 40 5.55 2.96 -2.34
N ILE A 41 6.78 3.47 -2.29
CA ILE A 41 7.08 4.90 -2.09
C ILE A 41 7.25 5.63 -3.43
N ILE A 42 6.13 5.97 -4.07
CA ILE A 42 6.10 6.82 -5.27
C ILE A 42 5.56 8.23 -5.00
N THR A 43 5.99 9.16 -5.85
CA THR A 43 5.58 10.57 -5.75
C THR A 43 4.13 10.77 -6.17
N ARG A 44 3.53 11.87 -5.70
CA ARG A 44 2.22 12.31 -6.16
C ARG A 44 2.21 12.57 -7.67
N ALA A 45 3.22 13.24 -8.21
CA ALA A 45 3.28 13.56 -9.64
C ALA A 45 3.34 12.30 -10.51
N TYR A 46 4.16 11.31 -10.13
CA TYR A 46 4.22 10.03 -10.83
C TYR A 46 2.89 9.27 -10.74
N THR A 47 2.25 9.28 -9.57
CA THR A 47 0.89 8.72 -9.39
C THR A 47 -0.14 9.35 -10.33
N GLU A 48 -0.15 10.69 -10.44
CA GLU A 48 -1.06 11.41 -11.34
C GLU A 48 -0.77 11.05 -12.81
N GLN A 49 0.51 10.88 -13.19
CA GLN A 49 0.88 10.39 -14.52
C GLN A 49 0.34 8.98 -14.79
N LEU A 50 0.49 8.04 -13.84
CA LEU A 50 -0.02 6.67 -13.97
C LEU A 50 -1.54 6.62 -14.20
N LEU A 51 -2.28 7.52 -13.54
CA LEU A 51 -3.74 7.58 -13.59
C LEU A 51 -4.29 8.42 -14.76
N SER A 52 -3.52 9.36 -15.31
CA SER A 52 -3.97 10.36 -16.30
C SER A 52 -4.71 9.81 -17.53
N SER A 53 -4.39 8.58 -17.93
CA SER A 53 -4.90 7.95 -19.16
C SER A 53 -5.80 6.75 -18.88
N LYS A 54 -6.24 6.58 -17.63
CA LYS A 54 -6.99 5.41 -17.17
C LYS A 54 -8.49 5.70 -17.09
N PRO A 55 -9.35 4.67 -17.04
CA PRO A 55 -10.79 4.86 -16.79
C PRO A 55 -11.07 5.49 -15.42
N VAL A 56 -12.17 6.25 -15.31
CA VAL A 56 -12.67 6.75 -14.02
C VAL A 56 -12.88 5.58 -13.04
N GLY A 57 -12.47 5.76 -11.80
CA GLY A 57 -12.46 4.73 -10.76
C GLY A 57 -11.19 3.87 -10.76
N THR A 58 -10.22 4.10 -11.64
CA THR A 58 -8.89 3.50 -11.50
C THR A 58 -8.18 4.06 -10.28
N TYR A 59 -7.52 3.20 -9.50
CA TYR A 59 -6.93 3.56 -8.22
C TYR A 59 -5.62 2.84 -7.92
N LEU A 60 -4.81 3.42 -7.04
CA LEU A 60 -3.64 2.78 -6.43
C LEU A 60 -3.43 3.26 -5.00
N VAL A 61 -2.69 2.48 -4.23
CA VAL A 61 -2.22 2.83 -2.89
C VAL A 61 -0.70 2.89 -2.89
N ARG A 62 -0.19 3.96 -2.30
CA ARG A 62 1.24 4.20 -2.11
C ARG A 62 1.52 4.53 -0.65
N VAL A 63 2.74 4.29 -0.22
CA VAL A 63 3.25 4.79 1.06
C VAL A 63 3.44 6.31 0.95
N SER A 64 3.06 7.04 2.00
CA SER A 64 3.17 8.50 2.02
C SER A 64 4.62 8.95 2.21
N GLU A 65 5.06 9.94 1.42
CA GLU A 65 6.37 10.58 1.58
C GLU A 65 6.42 11.62 2.71
N LYS A 66 5.27 11.90 3.35
CA LYS A 66 5.11 13.04 4.27
C LYS A 66 4.58 12.67 5.66
N MET A 67 4.16 11.42 5.85
CA MET A 67 3.63 10.92 7.11
C MET A 67 3.78 9.40 7.17
N TYR A 68 3.75 8.84 8.38
CA TYR A 68 3.68 7.40 8.59
C TYR A 68 2.27 6.89 8.28
N GLY A 69 2.13 6.29 7.10
CA GLY A 69 0.88 5.76 6.58
C GLY A 69 0.84 5.76 5.06
N TYR A 70 -0.36 5.72 4.51
CA TYR A 70 -0.57 5.52 3.07
C TYR A 70 -1.34 6.66 2.42
N VAL A 71 -1.38 6.63 1.09
CA VAL A 71 -2.23 7.49 0.28
C VAL A 71 -2.98 6.62 -0.72
N LEU A 72 -4.31 6.61 -0.63
CA LEU A 72 -5.17 6.13 -1.71
C LEU A 72 -5.29 7.22 -2.76
N SER A 73 -4.89 6.93 -3.98
CA SER A 73 -5.02 7.84 -5.12
C SER A 73 -5.93 7.22 -6.17
N TYR A 74 -6.90 7.97 -6.66
CA TYR A 74 -7.86 7.45 -7.63
C TYR A 74 -8.31 8.52 -8.62
N LEU A 75 -8.64 8.10 -9.84
CA LEU A 75 -9.17 8.99 -10.85
C LEU A 75 -10.67 9.18 -10.68
N ALA A 76 -11.11 10.38 -10.33
CA ALA A 76 -12.50 10.79 -10.39
C ALA A 76 -12.84 11.37 -11.78
N SER A 77 -14.10 11.74 -12.01
CA SER A 77 -14.56 12.28 -13.29
C SER A 77 -13.90 13.60 -13.69
N ASP A 78 -13.43 14.37 -12.71
CA ASP A 78 -12.87 15.71 -12.87
C ASP A 78 -11.34 15.73 -12.73
N HIS A 79 -10.78 15.06 -11.70
CA HIS A 79 -9.35 15.01 -11.45
C HIS A 79 -8.94 13.80 -10.60
N CYS A 80 -7.63 13.57 -10.50
CA CYS A 80 -7.04 12.61 -9.57
C CYS A 80 -7.21 13.11 -8.12
N ARG A 81 -7.82 12.28 -7.27
CA ARG A 81 -8.03 12.55 -5.85
C ARG A 81 -7.02 11.76 -5.02
N HIS A 82 -6.60 12.33 -3.89
CA HIS A 82 -5.66 11.70 -2.96
C HIS A 82 -6.19 11.77 -1.54
N LEU A 83 -6.34 10.62 -0.90
CA LEU A 83 -6.82 10.48 0.47
C LEU A 83 -5.73 9.86 1.32
N LEU A 84 -5.35 10.57 2.38
CA LEU A 84 -4.41 10.06 3.37
C LEU A 84 -5.09 8.96 4.18
N ILE A 85 -4.38 7.85 4.38
CA ILE A 85 -4.76 6.76 5.26
C ILE A 85 -3.76 6.76 6.40
N GLU A 86 -4.25 6.97 7.62
CA GLU A 86 -3.42 6.86 8.82
C GLU A 86 -3.49 5.45 9.39
N VAL A 87 -2.37 5.05 10.01
CA VAL A 87 -2.26 3.80 10.78
C VAL A 87 -2.31 4.16 12.25
N THR A 88 -3.31 3.65 12.96
CA THR A 88 -3.44 3.87 14.41
C THR A 88 -2.47 2.95 15.14
N GLN A 89 -1.62 3.50 16.01
CA GLN A 89 -0.58 2.70 16.68
C GLN A 89 -1.14 1.75 17.76
N GLN A 90 -2.27 2.10 18.38
CA GLN A 90 -2.83 1.36 19.51
C GLN A 90 -3.45 0.02 19.08
N GLU A 91 -4.18 0.03 17.96
CA GLU A 91 -4.93 -1.14 17.47
C GLU A 91 -4.38 -1.66 16.14
N HIS A 92 -3.34 -1.02 15.59
CA HIS A 92 -2.82 -1.27 14.25
C HIS A 92 -3.94 -1.32 13.20
N SER A 93 -4.75 -0.25 13.17
CA SER A 93 -5.92 -0.15 12.30
C SER A 93 -5.81 1.01 11.32
N TYR A 94 -6.55 0.93 10.23
CA TYR A 94 -6.47 1.83 9.08
C TYR A 94 -7.74 2.66 8.98
N ARG A 95 -7.60 3.96 8.73
CA ARG A 95 -8.72 4.84 8.38
C ARG A 95 -8.29 6.03 7.53
N PHE A 96 -9.26 6.64 6.85
CA PHE A 96 -8.99 7.91 6.18
C PHE A 96 -8.79 9.05 7.19
N LEU A 97 -7.77 9.86 6.93
CA LEU A 97 -7.50 11.09 7.68
C LEU A 97 -8.36 12.23 7.14
N GLY A 98 -8.82 13.12 8.02
CA GLY A 98 -9.57 14.33 7.62
C GLY A 98 -11.07 14.12 7.40
N GLY A 99 -11.65 13.04 7.92
CA GLY A 99 -13.10 12.89 8.04
C GLY A 99 -13.84 12.51 6.75
N ALA A 100 -13.14 11.99 5.73
CA ALA A 100 -13.82 11.41 4.56
C ALA A 100 -14.76 10.27 5.01
N LYS A 101 -14.28 9.41 5.91
CA LYS A 101 -15.01 8.39 6.69
C LYS A 101 -14.24 8.10 7.99
N ASN A 102 -14.95 7.73 9.06
CA ASN A 102 -14.35 7.47 10.38
C ASN A 102 -14.29 5.97 10.74
N GLU A 103 -14.62 5.09 9.79
CA GLU A 103 -14.56 3.63 9.96
C GLU A 103 -13.09 3.19 10.11
N LEU A 104 -12.83 2.34 11.11
CA LEU A 104 -11.54 1.68 11.33
C LEU A 104 -11.57 0.28 10.72
N PHE A 105 -10.47 -0.11 10.08
CA PHE A 105 -10.29 -1.43 9.48
C PHE A 105 -9.07 -2.10 10.08
N GLU A 106 -9.12 -3.41 10.32
CA GLU A 106 -7.98 -4.18 10.85
C GLU A 106 -6.93 -4.46 9.77
N GLN A 107 -7.34 -4.46 8.50
CA GLN A 107 -6.46 -4.66 7.35
C GLN A 107 -6.64 -3.55 6.32
N LEU A 108 -5.54 -3.10 5.73
CA LEU A 108 -5.57 -2.12 4.64
C LEU A 108 -6.42 -2.62 3.45
N SER A 109 -6.33 -3.91 3.13
CA SER A 109 -7.13 -4.54 2.07
C SER A 109 -8.64 -4.42 2.30
N GLN A 110 -9.11 -4.58 3.55
CA GLN A 110 -10.52 -4.44 3.90
C GLN A 110 -11.02 -3.00 3.67
N LEU A 111 -10.20 -2.00 4.02
CA LEU A 111 -10.50 -0.60 3.72
C LEU A 111 -10.66 -0.40 2.21
N ILE A 112 -9.73 -0.91 1.41
CA ILE A 112 -9.80 -0.80 -0.06
C ILE A 112 -11.03 -1.53 -0.61
N GLU A 113 -11.28 -2.77 -0.19
CA GLU A 113 -12.40 -3.60 -0.63
C GLU A 113 -13.75 -2.94 -0.34
N LYS A 114 -13.92 -2.36 0.85
CA LYS A 114 -15.15 -1.64 1.25
C LYS A 114 -15.57 -0.60 0.21
N TYR A 115 -14.62 0.18 -0.28
CA TYR A 115 -14.87 1.28 -1.21
C TYR A 115 -14.83 0.89 -2.68
N THR A 116 -14.70 -0.40 -3.00
CA THR A 116 -14.98 -0.90 -4.35
C THR A 116 -16.48 -0.88 -4.69
N ASN A 117 -17.31 -1.06 -3.65
CA ASN A 117 -18.78 -1.11 -3.78
C ASN A 117 -19.50 0.06 -3.08
N THR A 118 -18.77 0.90 -2.35
CA THR A 118 -19.33 2.00 -1.55
C THR A 118 -18.69 3.32 -1.95
N PRO A 119 -19.44 4.41 -2.15
CA PRO A 119 -18.85 5.72 -2.43
C PRO A 119 -17.92 6.20 -1.31
N ILE A 120 -16.73 6.66 -1.72
CA ILE A 120 -15.67 7.05 -0.78
C ILE A 120 -16.03 8.35 -0.03
N ARG A 121 -16.60 9.32 -0.75
CA ARG A 121 -16.99 10.63 -0.20
C ARG A 121 -18.50 10.78 -0.15
N SER A 122 -18.98 11.50 0.86
CA SER A 122 -20.38 11.95 0.93
C SER A 122 -20.75 12.75 -0.31
N ASN A 123 -21.95 12.51 -0.86
CA ASN A 123 -22.47 13.16 -2.07
C ASN A 123 -21.62 12.95 -3.33
N SER A 124 -20.85 11.87 -3.40
CA SER A 124 -20.16 11.43 -4.61
C SER A 124 -20.64 10.03 -5.01
N THR A 125 -20.40 9.66 -6.27
CA THR A 125 -20.55 8.28 -6.77
C THR A 125 -19.20 7.63 -7.02
N ASP A 126 -18.14 8.21 -6.46
CA ASP A 126 -16.74 7.78 -6.66
C ASP A 126 -16.51 6.46 -5.92
N VAL A 127 -16.21 5.40 -6.67
CA VAL A 127 -15.90 4.06 -6.16
C VAL A 127 -14.61 3.53 -6.80
N LEU A 128 -13.93 2.63 -6.09
CA LEU A 128 -12.68 2.00 -6.52
C LEU A 128 -12.98 0.84 -7.47
N ARG A 129 -12.84 1.05 -8.78
CA ARG A 129 -13.26 0.08 -9.80
C ARG A 129 -12.12 -0.79 -10.31
N PHE A 130 -10.98 -0.16 -10.63
CA PHE A 130 -9.90 -0.82 -11.35
C PHE A 130 -8.58 -0.60 -10.63
N PRO A 131 -7.91 -1.64 -10.11
CA PRO A 131 -6.57 -1.46 -9.57
C PRO A 131 -5.63 -1.05 -10.71
N CYS A 132 -4.87 0.03 -10.50
CA CYS A 132 -3.76 0.39 -11.35
C CYS A 132 -2.60 -0.52 -10.97
N GLY A 133 -2.14 -1.34 -11.91
CA GLY A 133 -0.98 -2.20 -11.73
C GLY A 133 0.34 -1.48 -11.95
N GLN A 134 1.42 -2.21 -11.74
CA GLN A 134 2.79 -1.85 -12.12
C GLN A 134 2.89 -1.64 -13.64
N ILE A 135 3.65 -0.63 -14.08
CA ILE A 135 3.90 -0.38 -15.51
C ILE A 135 5.00 -1.31 -16.02
N ASP A 136 6.08 -1.43 -15.27
CA ASP A 136 7.24 -2.25 -15.59
C ASP A 136 7.21 -3.52 -14.74
N SER A 137 7.18 -4.68 -15.41
CA SER A 137 7.17 -5.99 -14.75
C SER A 137 8.52 -6.39 -14.18
N GLU A 138 9.62 -5.82 -14.69
CA GLU A 138 10.99 -6.10 -14.23
C GLU A 138 11.41 -5.13 -13.12
N ARG A 139 10.87 -3.91 -13.14
CA ARG A 139 11.14 -2.87 -12.14
C ARG A 139 9.86 -2.33 -11.52
N THR A 140 9.28 -3.11 -10.61
CA THR A 140 8.07 -2.71 -9.89
C THR A 140 8.36 -1.60 -8.88
N ASP A 141 7.44 -0.65 -8.75
CA ASP A 141 7.58 0.54 -7.90
C ASP A 141 7.79 0.20 -6.41
N TYR A 142 7.23 -0.92 -5.95
CA TYR A 142 7.35 -1.35 -4.56
C TYR A 142 8.73 -1.95 -4.22
N THR A 143 9.58 -2.28 -5.19
CA THR A 143 10.91 -2.86 -4.92
C THR A 143 11.78 -1.95 -4.07
N ASP A 144 11.65 -0.63 -4.22
CA ASP A 144 12.32 0.39 -3.41
C ASP A 144 12.02 0.31 -1.89
N LEU A 145 10.97 -0.39 -1.46
CA LEU A 145 10.66 -0.63 -0.04
C LEU A 145 11.45 -1.78 0.59
N PHE A 146 12.12 -2.53 -0.26
CA PHE A 146 12.72 -3.81 0.05
C PHE A 146 14.22 -3.82 -0.28
N VAL A 147 14.65 -2.89 -1.11
CA VAL A 147 16.03 -2.61 -1.43
C VAL A 147 16.51 -1.48 -0.51
N ASP A 148 17.25 -1.78 0.57
CA ASP A 148 18.53 -1.09 0.86
C ASP A 148 19.20 -1.40 2.22
N ASN A 149 20.54 -1.23 2.18
CA ASN A 149 21.59 -1.36 3.19
C ASN A 149 21.99 -2.79 3.57
N SER A 150 23.26 -3.11 3.31
CA SER A 150 23.96 -4.42 3.37
C SER A 150 23.81 -5.27 4.63
N GLU A 151 23.05 -4.85 5.63
CA GLU A 151 22.72 -5.63 6.82
C GLU A 151 21.33 -6.27 6.75
N ASN A 152 20.42 -5.74 5.93
CA ASN A 152 19.07 -6.28 5.72
C ASN A 152 19.01 -7.45 4.72
N ASP A 153 20.08 -7.69 3.96
CA ASP A 153 20.15 -8.77 2.96
C ASP A 153 19.82 -10.14 3.55
N LYS A 154 20.28 -10.47 4.77
CA LYS A 154 20.00 -11.78 5.37
C LYS A 154 18.55 -11.96 5.78
N LEU A 155 17.89 -10.89 6.21
CA LEU A 155 16.48 -10.89 6.59
C LEU A 155 15.59 -10.93 5.35
N TYR A 156 16.00 -10.23 4.29
CA TYR A 156 15.31 -10.24 3.01
C TYR A 156 15.46 -11.60 2.30
N GLU A 157 16.67 -12.15 2.25
CA GLU A 157 16.95 -13.48 1.71
C GLU A 157 16.22 -14.55 2.52
N TYR A 158 16.18 -14.44 3.85
CA TYR A 158 15.36 -15.32 4.70
C TYR A 158 13.85 -15.20 4.37
N LEU A 159 13.32 -13.99 4.22
CA LEU A 159 11.91 -13.78 3.87
C LEU A 159 11.60 -14.32 2.46
N CYS A 160 12.44 -14.07 1.46
CA CYS A 160 12.34 -14.63 0.11
C CYS A 160 12.43 -16.17 0.10
N MET A 161 13.39 -16.76 0.83
CA MET A 161 13.54 -18.22 0.96
C MET A 161 12.34 -18.87 1.68
N SER A 162 11.74 -18.15 2.64
CA SER A 162 10.52 -18.58 3.33
C SER A 162 9.31 -18.59 2.39
N LEU A 163 9.27 -17.68 1.41
CA LEU A 163 8.22 -17.60 0.40
C LEU A 163 8.32 -18.73 -0.63
N ASP A 164 9.52 -19.11 -1.08
CA ASP A 164 9.71 -20.20 -2.06
C ASP A 164 9.48 -21.60 -1.46
N SER A 165 9.79 -21.78 -0.18
CA SER A 165 9.65 -23.06 0.52
C SER A 165 8.18 -23.45 0.77
N THR A 166 7.26 -22.47 0.85
CA THR A 166 5.82 -22.72 1.03
C THR A 166 5.09 -23.00 -0.29
N ALA A 167 5.66 -22.60 -1.43
CA ALA A 167 5.15 -22.96 -2.75
C ALA A 167 5.46 -24.42 -3.13
N SER A 168 6.59 -24.98 -2.66
CA SER A 168 6.99 -26.36 -2.96
C SER A 168 6.26 -27.43 -2.13
N SER A 169 5.63 -27.07 -1.01
CA SER A 169 4.90 -28.03 -0.16
C SER A 169 3.45 -28.29 -0.59
N LEU A 170 2.91 -27.53 -1.54
CA LEU A 170 1.52 -27.68 -2.03
C LEU A 170 1.38 -28.57 -3.28
N GLN A 171 2.46 -29.16 -3.81
CA GLN A 171 2.38 -30.09 -4.96
C GLN A 171 2.44 -31.59 -4.59
N SER A 172 2.57 -31.95 -3.30
CA SER A 172 2.83 -33.35 -2.91
C SER A 172 1.68 -34.09 -2.19
N THR A 173 0.46 -33.55 -2.15
CA THR A 173 -0.67 -34.28 -1.53
C THR A 173 -1.92 -34.32 -2.42
N THR A 174 -1.78 -34.95 -3.58
CA THR A 174 -2.91 -35.64 -4.24
C THR A 174 -2.40 -36.95 -4.84
N HIS A 175 -2.26 -37.97 -4.00
CA HIS A 175 -2.49 -39.36 -4.39
C HIS A 175 -2.62 -40.19 -3.12
N LEU A 176 -3.87 -40.57 -2.81
CA LEU A 176 -4.31 -41.91 -2.42
C LEU A 176 -5.84 -41.95 -2.49
#